data_AF-A0A1Y2BPK1-F1
#
_entry.id   AF-A0A1Y2BPK1-F1
#
_cell.length_a   1.000
_cell.length_b   1.000
_cell.length_c   1.000
_cell.angle_alpha   90.00
_cell.angle_beta   90.00
_cell.angle_gamma   90.00
#
_symmetry.space_group_name_H-M   'P 1'
#
loop_
_entity.id
_entity.type
_entity.pdbx_description
1 polymer ?
#
loop_
_entity_poly.entity_id
_entity_poly.type
_entity_poly.pdbx_seq_one_letter_code
_entity_poly.pdbx_strand_id
1 'polypeptide(L)'
;MSSRKVQNIQNFIIIIELVNIEILIKKWEYPIISLLISVIFLFYLWFIQLKTQPFYDMTLNNIYESLYFSFFMISIEILLLRLLKFNEKGFSLIFCFVSEIVFLVIGWFLNKVLYKYFVNKIIDRIQKKYNQQNVINQLKEQLEEENNEDGNINKSLETIGTKKKKKKKKKR
;
A
#
# COMPACT_ATOMS: atom_id res chain seq x y z
N MET A 1 6.87 17.47 11.07
CA MET A 1 5.53 17.95 11.49
C MET A 1 5.46 17.75 13.00
N SER A 2 5.20 18.78 13.82
CA SER A 2 5.32 18.61 15.28
C SER A 2 4.26 17.64 15.81
N SER A 3 4.66 16.73 16.70
CA SER A 3 3.82 15.71 17.32
C SER A 3 2.48 16.27 17.85
N ARG A 4 2.49 17.50 18.40
CA ARG A 4 1.26 18.19 18.86
C ARG A 4 0.24 18.50 17.77
N LYS A 5 0.68 18.87 16.56
CA LYS A 5 -0.27 19.19 15.46
C LYS A 5 -0.99 17.93 14.98
N VAL A 6 -0.26 16.81 14.95
CA VAL A 6 -0.81 15.50 14.61
C VAL A 6 -1.80 15.05 15.69
N GLN A 7 -1.46 15.25 16.97
CA GLN A 7 -2.30 14.90 18.11
C GLN A 7 -3.60 15.73 18.19
N ASN A 8 -3.56 17.00 17.82
CA ASN A 8 -4.76 17.84 17.77
C ASN A 8 -5.70 17.44 16.63
N ILE A 9 -5.15 17.03 15.49
CA ILE A 9 -5.94 16.50 14.38
C ILE A 9 -6.56 15.15 14.77
N GLN A 10 -5.83 14.29 15.49
CA GLN A 10 -6.34 13.02 16.04
C GLN A 10 -7.52 13.26 16.98
N ASN A 11 -7.36 14.14 17.97
CA ASN A 11 -8.42 14.43 18.93
C ASN A 11 -9.65 15.02 18.24
N PHE A 12 -9.46 15.85 17.21
CA PHE A 12 -10.57 16.42 16.44
C PHE A 12 -11.34 15.37 15.63
N ILE A 13 -10.64 14.43 14.97
CA ILE A 13 -11.26 13.34 14.23
C ILE A 13 -12.05 12.42 15.17
N ILE A 14 -11.45 12.03 16.30
CA ILE A 14 -12.09 11.18 17.33
C ILE A 14 -13.33 11.85 17.92
N ILE A 15 -13.29 13.17 18.17
CA ILE A 15 -14.45 13.91 18.71
C ILE A 15 -15.59 13.99 17.69
N ILE A 16 -15.30 14.30 16.43
CA ILE A 16 -16.32 14.28 15.36
C ILE A 16 -16.94 12.89 15.26
N GLU A 17 -16.16 11.84 15.47
CA GLU A 17 -16.58 10.46 15.36
C GLU A 17 -17.46 9.99 16.52
N LEU A 18 -17.11 10.31 17.77
CA LEU A 18 -17.99 10.06 18.91
C LEU A 18 -19.35 10.75 18.72
N VAL A 19 -19.33 11.98 18.19
CA VAL A 19 -20.54 12.73 17.84
C VAL A 19 -21.30 12.05 16.69
N ASN A 20 -20.61 11.55 15.67
CA ASN A 20 -21.23 10.87 14.53
C ASN A 20 -21.86 9.53 14.92
N ILE A 21 -21.18 8.72 15.73
CA ILE A 21 -21.68 7.44 16.26
C ILE A 21 -22.89 7.69 17.16
N GLU A 22 -22.81 8.67 18.06
CA GLU A 22 -23.93 9.04 18.93
C GLU A 22 -25.14 9.54 18.12
N ILE A 23 -24.92 10.32 17.06
CA ILE A 23 -25.96 10.77 16.13
C ILE A 23 -26.54 9.60 15.32
N LEU A 24 -25.70 8.69 14.81
CA LEU A 24 -26.13 7.51 14.06
C LEU A 24 -26.99 6.59 14.92
N ILE A 25 -26.59 6.38 16.17
CA ILE A 25 -27.28 5.53 17.15
C ILE A 25 -28.58 6.20 17.63
N LYS A 26 -28.57 7.51 17.91
CA LYS A 26 -29.79 8.25 18.32
C LYS A 26 -30.81 8.34 17.18
N LYS A 27 -30.38 8.44 15.93
CA LYS A 27 -31.23 8.42 14.74
C LYS A 27 -31.15 7.08 14.04
N TRP A 28 -31.58 6.03 14.73
CA TRP A 28 -31.60 4.64 14.21
C TRP A 28 -32.39 4.47 12.89
N GLU A 29 -33.09 5.49 12.43
CA GLU A 29 -33.76 5.58 11.13
C GLU A 29 -32.89 6.12 9.98
N TYR A 30 -31.56 6.22 10.15
CA TYR A 30 -30.65 6.54 9.03
C TYR A 30 -31.03 5.71 7.80
N PRO A 31 -31.10 6.17 6.55
CA PRO A 31 -31.45 5.30 5.43
C PRO A 31 -30.30 4.33 5.09
N ILE A 32 -30.61 3.12 4.58
CA ILE A 32 -29.60 2.12 4.16
C ILE A 32 -28.59 2.72 3.18
N ILE A 33 -29.07 3.60 2.28
CA ILE A 33 -28.25 4.33 1.30
C ILE A 33 -27.15 5.13 1.98
N SER A 34 -27.44 5.78 3.11
CA SER A 34 -26.44 6.56 3.84
C SER A 34 -25.41 5.70 4.54
N LEU A 35 -25.78 4.50 5.01
CA LEU A 35 -24.82 3.54 5.56
C LEU A 35 -23.90 2.98 4.47
N LEU A 36 -24.43 2.75 3.27
CA LEU A 36 -23.61 2.35 2.13
C LEU A 36 -22.58 3.43 1.76
N ILE A 37 -23.00 4.70 1.74
CA ILE A 37 -22.10 5.83 1.50
C ILE A 37 -21.01 5.90 2.58
N SER A 38 -21.35 5.71 3.85
CA SER A 38 -20.35 5.74 4.93
C SER A 38 -19.33 4.60 4.81
N VAL A 39 -19.77 3.39 4.48
CA VAL A 39 -18.87 2.24 4.26
C VAL A 39 -17.90 2.53 3.12
N ILE A 40 -18.37 3.06 1.99
CA ILE A 40 -17.51 3.41 0.84
C ILE A 40 -16.49 4.48 1.24
N PHE A 41 -16.94 5.51 1.95
CA PHE A 41 -16.09 6.60 2.40
C PHE A 41 -15.00 6.13 3.37
N LEU A 42 -15.35 5.30 4.35
CA LEU A 42 -14.41 4.76 5.33
C LEU A 42 -13.44 3.77 4.68
N PHE A 43 -13.90 2.95 3.74
CA PHE A 43 -13.02 2.10 2.93
C PHE A 43 -11.98 2.94 2.19
N TYR A 44 -12.40 4.05 1.58
CA TYR A 44 -11.52 4.97 0.88
C TYR A 44 -10.48 5.61 1.81
N LEU A 45 -10.88 6.07 3.00
CA LEU A 45 -9.96 6.62 4.00
C LEU A 45 -8.94 5.59 4.48
N TRP A 46 -9.42 4.39 4.82
CA TRP A 46 -8.57 3.27 5.22
C TRP A 46 -7.53 2.95 4.13
N PHE A 47 -7.96 2.89 2.88
CA PHE A 47 -7.08 2.62 1.75
C PHE A 47 -6.07 3.74 1.48
N ILE A 48 -6.43 5.01 1.66
CA ILE A 48 -5.48 6.12 1.59
C ILE A 48 -4.42 5.97 2.67
N GLN A 49 -4.84 5.74 3.92
CA GLN A 49 -3.92 5.61 5.05
C GLN A 49 -2.87 4.52 4.76
N LEU A 50 -3.29 3.36 4.27
CA LEU A 50 -2.40 2.28 3.86
C LEU A 50 -1.34 2.70 2.83
N LYS A 51 -1.69 3.60 1.90
CA LYS A 51 -0.80 4.08 0.84
C LYS A 51 0.12 5.21 1.29
N THR A 52 -0.37 6.10 2.15
CA THR A 52 0.33 7.32 2.55
C THR A 52 1.10 7.19 3.86
N GLN A 53 1.04 6.02 4.50
CA GLN A 53 1.71 5.80 5.78
C GLN A 53 3.24 6.04 5.69
N PRO A 54 3.82 6.81 6.62
CA PRO A 54 5.27 7.05 6.66
C PRO A 54 6.07 5.81 7.08
N PHE A 55 7.22 5.54 6.45
CA PHE A 55 8.02 4.35 6.78
C PHE A 55 8.70 4.38 8.15
N TYR A 56 8.87 5.55 8.77
CA TYR A 56 9.74 5.73 9.93
C TYR A 56 9.06 5.50 11.29
N ASP A 57 7.72 5.47 11.36
CA ASP A 57 6.99 5.28 12.63
C ASP A 57 5.93 4.18 12.50
N MET A 58 6.36 2.93 12.73
CA MET A 58 5.50 1.77 12.60
C MET A 58 4.43 1.68 13.70
N THR A 59 4.74 2.17 14.91
CA THR A 59 3.79 2.15 16.02
C THR A 59 2.62 3.07 15.73
N LEU A 60 2.91 4.29 15.29
CA LEU A 60 1.88 5.26 14.92
C LEU A 60 1.04 4.76 13.75
N ASN A 61 1.67 4.18 12.73
CA ASN A 61 0.95 3.57 11.60
C ASN A 61 0.03 2.44 12.05
N ASN A 62 0.49 1.56 12.94
CA ASN A 62 -0.35 0.48 13.47
C ASN A 62 -1.57 1.05 14.19
N ILE A 63 -1.42 2.09 15.00
CA ILE A 63 -2.55 2.73 15.70
C ILE A 63 -3.56 3.28 14.69
N TYR A 64 -3.11 4.10 13.74
CA TYR A 64 -4.01 4.70 12.75
C TYR A 64 -4.69 3.65 11.88
N GLU A 65 -3.92 2.70 11.38
CA GLU A 65 -4.46 1.62 10.56
C GLU A 65 -5.50 0.81 11.31
N SER A 66 -5.24 0.49 12.58
CA SER A 66 -6.20 -0.20 13.44
C SER A 66 -7.51 0.57 13.57
N LEU A 67 -7.42 1.89 13.80
CA LEU A 67 -8.58 2.77 13.92
C LEU A 67 -9.38 2.84 12.61
N TYR A 68 -8.75 3.18 11.49
CA TYR A 68 -9.45 3.28 10.20
C TYR A 68 -10.08 1.94 9.79
N PHE A 69 -9.38 0.83 10.04
CA PHE A 69 -9.90 -0.51 9.80
C PHE A 69 -11.08 -0.84 10.72
N SER A 70 -11.00 -0.54 12.02
CA SER A 70 -12.09 -0.82 12.95
C SER A 70 -13.35 -0.02 12.59
N PHE A 71 -13.21 1.25 12.22
CA PHE A 71 -14.34 2.08 11.79
C PHE A 71 -15.01 1.57 10.53
N PHE A 72 -14.20 1.15 9.54
CA PHE A 72 -14.69 0.52 8.33
C PHE A 72 -15.47 -0.76 8.64
N MET A 73 -14.93 -1.63 9.50
CA MET A 73 -15.56 -2.91 9.85
C MET A 73 -16.83 -2.74 10.68
N ILE A 74 -16.85 -1.84 11.66
CA ILE A 74 -18.06 -1.49 12.44
C ILE A 74 -19.15 -0.97 11.51
N SER A 75 -18.80 -0.15 10.52
CA SER A 75 -19.79 0.38 9.57
C SER A 75 -20.41 -0.72 8.71
N ILE A 76 -19.62 -1.73 8.33
CA ILE A 76 -20.14 -2.94 7.66
C ILE A 76 -21.03 -3.73 8.61
N GLU A 77 -20.61 -3.91 9.86
CA GLU A 77 -21.37 -4.66 10.86
C GLU A 77 -22.74 -4.02 11.14
N ILE A 78 -22.80 -2.70 11.34
CA ILE A 78 -24.05 -1.95 11.52
C ILE A 78 -24.96 -2.13 10.29
N LEU A 79 -24.39 -2.07 9.08
CA LEU A 79 -25.12 -2.33 7.84
C LEU A 79 -25.71 -3.75 7.83
N LEU A 80 -24.93 -4.76 8.22
CA LEU A 80 -25.35 -6.17 8.28
C LEU A 80 -26.44 -6.41 9.34
N LEU A 81 -26.24 -5.93 10.58
CA LEU A 81 -27.23 -6.05 11.66
C LEU A 81 -28.58 -5.48 11.22
N ARG A 82 -28.55 -4.37 10.48
CA ARG A 82 -29.74 -3.76 9.94
C ARG A 82 -30.39 -4.56 8.82
N LEU A 83 -29.62 -5.04 7.84
CA LEU A 83 -30.14 -5.86 6.74
C LEU A 83 -30.79 -7.15 7.27
N LEU A 84 -30.21 -7.73 8.32
CA LEU A 84 -30.72 -8.92 8.99
C LEU A 84 -31.86 -8.64 9.97
N LYS A 85 -32.23 -7.37 10.19
CA LYS A 85 -33.23 -6.93 11.16
C LYS A 85 -32.91 -7.36 12.61
N PHE A 86 -31.65 -7.63 12.93
CA PHE A 86 -31.19 -7.89 14.30
C PHE A 86 -30.96 -6.56 15.03
N ASN A 87 -32.06 -5.83 15.23
CA ASN A 87 -32.05 -4.45 15.67
C ASN A 87 -32.55 -4.25 17.11
N GLU A 88 -32.21 -5.17 18.00
CA GLU A 88 -32.50 -4.99 19.43
C GLU A 88 -31.44 -4.06 20.04
N LYS A 89 -31.83 -2.80 20.28
CA LYS A 89 -30.96 -1.67 20.64
C LYS A 89 -29.91 -1.98 21.71
N GLY A 90 -30.28 -2.73 22.75
CA GLY A 90 -29.39 -3.05 23.87
C GLY A 90 -28.31 -4.08 23.50
N PHE A 91 -28.72 -5.18 22.87
CA PHE A 91 -27.80 -6.24 22.45
C PHE A 91 -26.86 -5.76 21.34
N SER A 92 -27.39 -5.04 20.35
CA SER A 92 -26.58 -4.53 19.23
C SER A 92 -25.48 -3.58 19.68
N LEU A 93 -25.71 -2.77 20.72
CA LEU A 93 -24.70 -1.82 21.21
C LEU A 93 -23.53 -2.53 21.88
N ILE A 94 -23.81 -3.48 22.78
CA ILE A 94 -22.78 -4.27 23.45
C ILE A 94 -22.00 -5.09 22.43
N PHE A 95 -22.70 -5.68 21.46
CA PHE A 95 -22.09 -6.45 20.38
C PHE A 95 -21.13 -5.59 19.54
N CYS A 96 -21.57 -4.41 19.06
CA CYS A 96 -20.73 -3.49 18.30
C CYS A 96 -19.51 -2.98 19.09
N PHE A 97 -19.65 -2.79 20.41
CA PHE A 97 -18.53 -2.37 21.25
C PHE A 97 -17.47 -3.46 21.40
N VAL A 98 -17.91 -4.71 21.59
CA VAL A 98 -16.99 -5.86 21.68
C VAL A 98 -16.31 -6.12 20.34
N SER A 99 -17.06 -6.07 19.23
CA SER A 99 -16.52 -6.26 17.89
C SER A 99 -15.52 -5.17 17.50
N GLU A 100 -15.73 -3.91 17.90
CA GLU A 100 -14.78 -2.81 17.69
C GLU A 100 -13.40 -3.14 18.26
N ILE A 101 -13.34 -3.61 19.50
CA ILE A 101 -12.08 -4.02 20.15
C ILE A 101 -11.40 -5.13 19.35
N VAL A 102 -12.18 -6.12 18.88
CA VAL A 102 -11.67 -7.21 18.05
C VAL A 102 -11.11 -6.67 16.72
N PHE A 103 -11.81 -5.75 16.06
CA PHE A 103 -11.35 -5.16 14.81
C PHE A 103 -10.11 -4.30 14.99
N LEU A 104 -9.96 -3.58 16.11
CA LEU A 104 -8.73 -2.85 16.43
C LEU A 104 -7.52 -3.81 16.49
N VAL A 105 -7.67 -4.95 17.18
CA VAL A 105 -6.60 -5.96 17.27
C VAL A 105 -6.29 -6.53 15.89
N ILE A 106 -7.30 -6.87 15.09
CA ILE A 106 -7.11 -7.39 13.72
C ILE A 106 -6.40 -6.36 12.84
N GLY A 107 -6.83 -5.10 12.86
CA GLY A 107 -6.22 -4.01 12.09
C GLY A 107 -4.74 -3.80 12.41
N TRP A 108 -4.37 -3.97 13.68
CA TRP A 108 -2.97 -3.89 14.11
C TRP A 108 -2.10 -4.97 13.44
N PHE A 109 -2.56 -6.21 13.43
CA PHE A 109 -1.84 -7.31 12.77
C PHE A 109 -1.86 -7.17 11.26
N LEU A 110 -2.99 -6.71 10.70
CA LEU A 110 -3.15 -6.46 9.27
C LEU A 110 -2.12 -5.45 8.77
N ASN A 111 -1.89 -4.35 9.51
CA ASN A 111 -0.87 -3.37 9.13
C ASN A 111 0.52 -3.99 9.02
N LYS A 112 0.91 -4.82 10.01
CA LYS A 112 2.23 -5.46 10.02
C LYS A 112 2.46 -6.32 8.78
N VAL A 113 1.44 -7.08 8.38
CA VAL A 113 1.50 -7.96 7.21
C VAL A 113 1.57 -7.12 5.92
N LEU A 114 0.67 -6.15 5.77
CA LEU A 114 0.61 -5.29 4.58
C LEU A 114 1.86 -4.44 4.43
N TYR A 115 2.36 -3.84 5.51
CA TYR A 115 3.59 -3.06 5.53
C TYR A 115 4.78 -3.89 5.04
N LYS A 116 4.97 -5.11 5.57
CA LYS A 116 6.03 -6.01 5.14
C LYS A 116 5.93 -6.33 3.64
N TYR A 117 4.72 -6.58 3.14
CA TYR A 117 4.49 -6.81 1.72
C TYR A 117 4.86 -5.60 0.85
N PHE A 118 4.43 -4.40 1.23
CA PHE A 118 4.74 -3.17 0.49
C PHE A 118 6.24 -2.84 0.51
N VAL A 119 6.89 -2.99 1.67
CA VAL A 119 8.34 -2.76 1.81
C VAL A 119 9.12 -3.73 0.94
N ASN A 120 8.83 -5.03 1.00
CA ASN A 120 9.50 -6.02 0.14
C ASN A 120 9.35 -5.67 -1.34
N LYS A 121 8.16 -5.27 -1.77
CA LYS A 121 7.90 -4.84 -3.14
C LYS A 121 8.70 -3.61 -3.56
N ILE A 122 8.93 -2.67 -2.64
CA ILE A 122 9.76 -1.49 -2.88
C ILE A 122 11.24 -1.89 -2.96
N ILE A 123 11.72 -2.72 -2.03
CA ILE A 123 13.09 -3.25 -2.03
C ILE A 123 13.38 -3.97 -3.35
N ASP A 124 12.49 -4.86 -3.80
CA ASP A 124 12.64 -5.58 -5.06
C ASP A 124 12.75 -4.64 -6.25
N ARG A 125 11.99 -3.53 -6.26
CA ARG A 125 12.04 -2.52 -7.32
C ARG A 125 13.35 -1.75 -7.30
N ILE A 126 13.84 -1.39 -6.11
CA ILE A 126 15.12 -0.69 -5.95
C ILE A 126 16.27 -1.61 -6.38
N GLN A 127 16.28 -2.86 -5.91
CA GLN A 127 17.31 -3.84 -6.24
C GLN A 127 17.36 -4.11 -7.75
N LYS A 128 16.20 -4.23 -8.41
CA LYS A 128 16.13 -4.36 -9.87
C LYS A 128 16.73 -3.15 -10.59
N LYS A 129 16.42 -1.93 -10.15
CA LYS A 129 16.99 -0.70 -10.74
C LYS A 129 18.50 -0.59 -10.50
N TYR A 130 18.96 -0.92 -9.30
CA TYR A 130 20.38 -0.90 -8.97
C TYR A 130 21.17 -1.91 -9.79
N ASN A 131 20.67 -3.14 -9.92
CA ASN A 131 21.30 -4.16 -10.75
C ASN A 131 21.34 -3.74 -12.23
N GLN A 132 20.28 -3.11 -12.73
CA GLN A 132 20.28 -2.55 -14.10
C GLN A 132 21.34 -1.47 -14.28
N GLN A 133 21.47 -0.54 -13.33
CA GLN A 133 22.53 0.48 -13.37
C GLN A 133 23.92 -0.13 -13.29
N ASN A 134 24.12 -1.16 -12.47
CA ASN A 134 25.40 -1.85 -12.35
C ASN A 134 25.80 -2.53 -13.67
N VAL A 135 24.86 -3.18 -14.33
CA VAL A 135 25.09 -3.78 -15.66
C VAL A 135 25.40 -2.72 -16.72
N ILE A 136 24.71 -1.58 -16.71
CA ILE A 136 25.00 -0.46 -17.63
C ILE A 136 26.41 0.10 -17.39
N ASN A 137 26.83 0.24 -16.15
CA ASN A 137 28.17 0.74 -15.82
C ASN A 137 29.25 -0.25 -16.26
N GLN A 138 29.08 -1.56 -16.03
CA GLN A 138 30.01 -2.58 -16.51
C GLN A 138 30.11 -2.59 -18.05
N LEU A 139 29.00 -2.43 -18.75
CA LEU A 139 29.00 -2.33 -20.22
C LEU A 139 29.70 -1.05 -20.72
N LYS A 140 29.58 0.07 -19.99
CA LYS A 140 30.31 1.30 -20.30
C LYS A 140 31.80 1.16 -20.06
N GLU A 141 32.20 0.56 -18.94
CA GLU A 141 33.61 0.29 -18.63
C GLU A 141 34.25 -0.62 -19.69
N GLN A 142 33.56 -1.69 -20.11
CA GLN A 142 34.03 -2.56 -21.21
C GLN A 142 34.17 -1.81 -22.54
N LEU A 143 33.23 -0.92 -22.88
CA LEU A 143 33.32 -0.09 -24.07
C LEU A 143 34.46 0.94 -23.99
N GLU A 144 34.71 1.51 -22.82
CA GLU A 144 35.82 2.45 -22.60
C GLU A 144 37.18 1.74 -22.64
N GLU A 145 37.28 0.51 -22.10
CA GLU A 145 38.46 -0.35 -22.22
C GLU A 145 38.71 -0.75 -23.70
N GLU A 146 37.69 -1.19 -24.43
CA GLU A 146 37.80 -1.50 -25.87
C GLU A 146 38.24 -0.28 -26.70
N ASN A 147 37.69 0.91 -26.43
CA ASN A 147 38.07 2.14 -27.15
C ASN A 147 39.48 2.65 -26.80
N ASN A 148 39.99 2.37 -25.60
CA ASN A 148 41.36 2.72 -25.20
C ASN A 148 42.40 1.73 -25.74
N GLU A 149 42.03 0.47 -25.97
CA GLU A 149 42.88 -0.52 -26.66
C GLU A 149 42.91 -0.32 -28.19
N ASP A 150 41.95 0.43 -28.74
CA ASP A 150 41.85 0.85 -30.14
C ASP A 150 42.82 1.99 -30.54
N GLY A 151 43.96 2.10 -29.85
CA GLY A 151 45.21 2.59 -30.47
C GLY A 151 45.77 1.62 -31.55
N ASN A 152 45.09 0.48 -31.78
CA ASN A 152 45.52 -0.58 -32.68
C ASN A 152 44.39 -1.02 -33.67
N ILE A 153 43.54 -0.08 -34.10
CA ILE A 153 42.35 -0.24 -34.97
C ILE A 153 42.57 -1.02 -36.28
N ASN A 154 43.82 -1.28 -36.71
CA ASN A 154 44.09 -1.93 -37.99
C ASN A 154 43.91 -3.47 -38.03
N LYS A 155 43.62 -4.17 -36.93
CA LYS A 155 43.52 -5.65 -36.95
C LYS A 155 42.11 -6.25 -36.86
N SER A 156 41.09 -5.52 -36.40
CA SER A 156 39.77 -6.14 -36.15
C SER A 156 38.77 -6.02 -37.33
N LEU A 157 38.94 -5.02 -38.21
CA LEU A 157 38.08 -4.82 -39.37
C LEU A 157 38.21 -5.92 -40.45
N GLU A 158 39.37 -6.58 -40.57
CA GLU A 158 39.56 -7.68 -41.53
C GLU A 158 38.82 -8.98 -41.12
N THR A 159 38.54 -9.16 -39.83
CA THR A 159 37.91 -10.40 -39.33
C THR A 159 36.38 -10.40 -39.47
N ILE A 160 35.76 -9.22 -39.46
CA ILE A 160 34.30 -9.07 -39.61
C ILE A 160 33.88 -9.16 -41.10
N GLY A 161 34.73 -8.70 -42.03
CA GLY A 161 34.47 -8.80 -43.48
C GLY A 161 34.53 -10.23 -44.04
N THR A 162 35.33 -11.12 -43.44
CA THR A 162 35.56 -12.49 -43.94
C THR A 162 34.52 -13.51 -43.45
N LYS A 163 33.96 -13.35 -42.24
CA LYS A 163 32.91 -14.27 -41.73
C LYS A 163 31.59 -14.19 -42.50
N LYS A 164 31.25 -13.04 -43.11
CA LYS A 164 29.98 -12.87 -43.85
C LYS A 164 29.98 -13.54 -45.24
N LYS A 165 31.13 -13.82 -45.84
CA LYS A 165 31.21 -14.47 -47.17
C LYS A 165 31.12 -16.00 -47.16
N LYS A 166 31.46 -16.69 -46.05
CA LYS A 166 31.45 -18.17 -46.03
C LYS A 166 30.08 -18.83 -45.82
N LYS A 167 29.07 -18.13 -45.28
CA LYS A 167 27.73 -18.73 -45.03
C LYS A 167 26.79 -18.77 -46.24
N LYS A 168 27.13 -18.16 -47.39
CA LYS A 168 26.23 -18.08 -48.56
C LYS A 168 26.47 -19.12 -49.67
N LYS A 169 27.38 -20.07 -49.51
CA LYS A 169 27.57 -21.20 -50.45
C LYS A 169 27.54 -22.55 -49.72
N LYS A 170 26.33 -23.03 -49.42
CA LYS A 170 25.97 -24.46 -49.43
C LYS A 170 24.44 -24.59 -49.36
N LYS A 171 23.80 -24.31 -50.49
CA LYS A 171 22.54 -24.94 -50.91
C LYS A 171 22.86 -25.64 -52.22
N ARG A 172 23.02 -26.95 -52.17
CA ARG A 172 22.70 -27.96 -53.17
C ARG A 172 22.99 -29.31 -52.55
#